data_AF-A0A3C1N8H1-F1
#
_entry.id   AF-A0A3C1N8H1-F1
#
_cell.length_a   1.000
_cell.length_b   1.000
_cell.length_c   1.000
_cell.angle_alpha   90.00
_cell.angle_beta   90.00
_cell.angle_gamma   90.00
#
_symmetry.space_group_name_H-M   'P 1'
#
loop_
_entity.id
_entity.type
_entity.pdbx_description
1 polymer ?
#
loop_
_entity_poly.entity_id
_entity_poly.type
_entity_poly.pdbx_seq_one_letter_code
_entity_poly.pdbx_strand_id
1 'polypeptide(L)'
;FRVSHESSVLLDRFLNDAIEVDIDALCDGSEVVIGGIMEHIEEAGIHSGDSACTLPPSSLAHEIQEELRRQTKILTLSLNVIGLVNIQFAVRDGEIYVLEVNPRAARTVPFVSKATARPLAKIAARCMVGQSLAQQGVVQEIVPPYFSVKEAVFPFAKFPGVDPVLGPEMKSTGEVMGVGETFGEAYYKAQLETGSDIPSAGHALISVRTKDQAEVVGIAQYLDSNGFSLAATEGTALALSAVGLAVRLVHKVNEGVPHVLDRIRNNEFDLIINTTASRPNSHKDSLSIRRLALMHNVTYFTTLAAARAACDAHGMLREEVTVNRLQSLHRRIDQTAGNVEVV
;
A
#
# COMPACT_ATOMS: atom_id res chain seq x y z
N PHE A 1 7.52 29.91 2.74
CA PHE A 1 6.37 29.80 1.82
C PHE A 1 5.51 31.05 1.97
N ARG A 2 5.42 31.89 0.93
CA ARG A 2 4.41 32.97 0.88
C ARG A 2 3.11 32.31 0.43
N VAL A 3 2.24 32.00 1.37
CA VAL A 3 0.86 31.62 1.07
C VAL A 3 0.20 32.89 0.51
N SER A 4 -0.18 32.90 -0.76
CA SER A 4 -0.88 34.05 -1.35
C SER A 4 -2.29 34.14 -0.77
N HIS A 5 -2.87 35.34 -0.71
CA HIS A 5 -4.26 35.55 -0.31
C HIS A 5 -5.28 34.92 -1.27
N GLU A 6 -4.85 34.34 -2.39
CA GLU A 6 -5.70 33.70 -3.40
C GLU A 6 -5.81 32.18 -3.21
N SER A 7 -5.04 31.59 -2.29
CA SER A 7 -5.09 30.16 -1.99
C SER A 7 -5.60 29.95 -0.56
N SER A 8 -6.79 29.38 -0.42
CA SER A 8 -7.35 28.99 0.88
C SER A 8 -6.50 27.89 1.51
N VAL A 9 -6.16 28.06 2.79
CA VAL A 9 -5.62 26.95 3.60
C VAL A 9 -6.79 26.06 4.00
N LEU A 10 -6.75 24.80 3.57
CA LEU A 10 -7.74 23.80 3.92
C LEU A 10 -7.39 23.20 5.29
N LEU A 11 -8.43 22.97 6.10
CA LEU A 11 -8.33 22.35 7.41
C LEU A 11 -9.32 21.18 7.43
N ASP A 12 -8.78 19.97 7.37
CA ASP A 12 -9.55 18.73 7.28
C ASP A 12 -9.33 17.86 8.51
N ARG A 13 -10.38 17.12 8.89
CA ARG A 13 -10.29 16.15 9.98
C ARG A 13 -9.52 14.92 9.48
N PHE A 14 -8.41 14.61 10.14
CA PHE A 14 -7.64 13.40 9.85
C PHE A 14 -8.42 12.13 10.19
N LEU A 15 -8.60 11.25 9.20
CA LEU A 15 -9.30 9.97 9.33
C LEU A 15 -8.31 8.88 9.74
N ASN A 16 -8.05 8.75 11.05
CA ASN A 16 -7.20 7.66 11.56
C ASN A 16 -7.74 6.28 11.18
N ASP A 17 -6.85 5.32 10.91
CA ASP A 17 -7.16 3.90 10.74
C ASP A 17 -8.18 3.64 9.60
N ALA A 18 -8.18 4.52 8.58
CA ALA A 18 -9.02 4.41 7.40
C ALA A 18 -8.26 3.76 6.24
N ILE A 19 -8.94 2.92 5.46
CA ILE A 19 -8.40 2.32 4.23
C ILE A 19 -8.51 3.37 3.12
N GLU A 20 -7.39 3.73 2.49
CA GLU A 20 -7.38 4.62 1.34
C GLU A 20 -7.65 3.81 0.05
N VAL A 21 -8.44 4.38 -0.86
CA VAL A 21 -8.86 3.72 -2.10
C VAL A 21 -8.71 4.68 -3.27
N ASP A 22 -7.98 4.24 -4.29
CA ASP A 22 -7.88 4.94 -5.58
C ASP A 22 -8.79 4.27 -6.61
N ILE A 23 -9.55 5.07 -7.35
CA ILE A 23 -10.37 4.58 -8.47
C ILE A 23 -10.04 5.38 -9.72
N ASP A 24 -9.48 4.70 -10.73
CA ASP A 24 -9.33 5.24 -12.07
C ASP A 24 -10.57 4.86 -12.89
N ALA A 25 -11.16 5.83 -13.58
CA ALA A 25 -12.33 5.62 -14.43
C ALA A 25 -12.23 6.37 -15.77
N LEU A 26 -12.95 5.85 -16.76
CA LEU A 26 -13.09 6.41 -18.09
C LEU A 26 -14.47 7.03 -18.23
N CYS A 27 -14.57 8.19 -18.87
CA CYS A 27 -15.84 8.85 -19.19
C CYS A 27 -15.84 9.37 -20.63
N ASP A 28 -16.93 9.18 -21.37
CA ASP A 28 -17.13 9.83 -22.68
C ASP A 28 -18.05 11.05 -22.64
N GLY A 29 -18.39 11.51 -21.43
CA GLY A 29 -19.32 12.61 -21.17
C GLY A 29 -20.74 12.15 -20.87
N SER A 30 -21.08 10.89 -21.15
CA SER A 30 -22.40 10.30 -20.86
C SER A 30 -22.32 9.00 -20.07
N GLU A 31 -21.34 8.16 -20.38
CA GLU A 31 -21.12 6.86 -19.74
C GLU A 31 -19.81 6.85 -18.99
N VAL A 32 -19.77 6.13 -17.87
CA VAL A 32 -18.59 5.97 -17.02
C VAL A 32 -18.30 4.48 -16.81
N VAL A 33 -17.09 4.08 -17.19
CA VAL A 33 -16.58 2.72 -16.98
C VAL A 33 -15.40 2.76 -16.01
N ILE A 34 -15.51 1.96 -14.95
CA ILE A 34 -14.43 1.80 -13.97
C ILE A 34 -13.23 1.13 -14.67
N GLY A 35 -12.07 1.76 -14.52
CA GLY A 35 -10.80 1.23 -14.99
C GLY A 35 -10.24 0.22 -13.99
N GLY A 36 -10.23 0.57 -12.71
CA GLY A 36 -9.86 -0.33 -11.62
C GLY A 36 -10.04 0.33 -10.26
N ILE A 37 -10.32 -0.50 -9.24
CA ILE A 37 -10.38 -0.10 -7.83
C ILE A 37 -9.12 -0.63 -7.16
N MET A 38 -8.36 0.27 -6.54
CA MET A 38 -7.11 -0.04 -5.87
C MET A 38 -7.25 0.24 -4.39
N GLU A 39 -7.07 -0.80 -3.57
CA GLU A 39 -7.02 -0.68 -2.12
C GLU A 39 -5.57 -0.44 -1.69
N HIS A 40 -5.31 0.61 -0.91
CA HIS A 40 -3.98 0.85 -0.37
C HIS A 40 -3.69 -0.08 0.80
N ILE A 41 -2.43 -0.50 0.94
CA ILE A 41 -1.97 -1.26 2.10
C ILE A 41 -1.81 -0.30 3.27
N GLU A 42 -1.15 0.83 3.08
CA GLU A 42 -1.01 1.88 4.08
C GLU A 42 -2.35 2.57 4.41
N GLU A 43 -2.49 3.02 5.67
CA GLU A 43 -3.65 3.79 6.12
C GLU A 43 -3.68 5.20 5.48
N ALA A 44 -4.90 5.74 5.33
CA ALA A 44 -5.11 7.10 4.86
C ALA A 44 -4.29 8.09 5.71
N GLY A 45 -3.56 8.97 5.02
CA GLY A 45 -2.59 9.88 5.64
C GLY A 45 -1.14 9.57 5.29
N ILE A 46 -0.89 8.40 4.72
CA ILE A 46 0.28 8.17 3.87
C ILE A 46 -0.14 8.46 2.44
N HIS A 47 0.65 9.29 1.76
CA HIS A 47 0.32 9.76 0.42
C HIS A 47 0.21 8.58 -0.57
N SER A 48 -0.86 8.53 -1.36
CA SER A 48 -1.13 7.48 -2.37
C SER A 48 0.04 7.06 -3.28
N GLY A 49 0.92 8.01 -3.60
CA GLY A 49 2.16 7.76 -4.37
C GLY A 49 3.24 6.99 -3.62
N ASP A 50 3.24 7.00 -2.29
CA ASP A 50 4.16 6.28 -1.42
C ASP A 50 3.54 4.99 -0.85
N SER A 51 2.20 4.88 -0.87
CA SER A 51 1.49 3.67 -0.47
C SER A 51 1.66 2.55 -1.49
N ALA A 52 1.82 1.33 -1.01
CA ALA A 52 1.54 0.15 -1.79
C ALA A 52 0.03 0.04 -2.03
N CYS A 53 -0.38 -0.55 -3.14
CA CYS A 53 -1.80 -0.81 -3.40
C CYS A 53 -2.04 -2.12 -4.13
N THR A 54 -3.23 -2.68 -3.99
CA THR A 54 -3.63 -3.93 -4.61
C THR A 54 -4.86 -3.77 -5.49
N LEU A 55 -4.85 -4.47 -6.62
CA LEU A 55 -5.96 -4.62 -7.56
C LEU A 55 -6.12 -6.12 -7.88
N PRO A 56 -7.29 -6.73 -7.63
CA PRO A 56 -8.46 -6.15 -6.99
C PRO A 56 -8.23 -5.85 -5.49
N PRO A 57 -9.13 -5.11 -4.82
CA PRO A 57 -9.12 -4.96 -3.36
C PRO A 57 -9.05 -6.31 -2.63
N SER A 58 -8.25 -6.39 -1.56
CA SER A 58 -8.01 -7.63 -0.81
C SER A 58 -8.88 -7.74 0.46
N SER A 59 -9.29 -6.62 1.06
CA SER A 59 -10.04 -6.62 2.33
C SER A 59 -11.35 -5.84 2.28
N LEU A 60 -11.56 -4.98 1.27
CA LEU A 60 -12.81 -4.21 1.13
C LEU A 60 -14.02 -5.11 0.86
N ALA A 61 -15.06 -4.97 1.69
CA ALA A 61 -16.34 -5.64 1.51
C ALA A 61 -16.98 -5.31 0.14
N HIS A 62 -17.66 -6.29 -0.45
CA HIS A 62 -18.26 -6.15 -1.79
C HIS A 62 -19.26 -4.98 -1.85
N GLU A 63 -20.07 -4.78 -0.82
CA GLU A 63 -21.05 -3.71 -0.72
C GLU A 63 -20.39 -2.32 -0.75
N ILE A 64 -19.23 -2.19 -0.09
CA ILE A 64 -18.44 -0.95 -0.09
C ILE A 64 -17.87 -0.70 -1.49
N GLN A 65 -17.39 -1.74 -2.17
CA GLN A 65 -16.90 -1.60 -3.54
C GLN A 65 -18.02 -1.16 -4.51
N GLU A 66 -19.22 -1.72 -4.39
CA GLU A 66 -20.38 -1.29 -5.20
C GLU A 66 -20.77 0.17 -4.94
N GLU A 67 -20.73 0.61 -3.69
CA GLU A 67 -21.01 2.00 -3.35
C GLU A 67 -19.92 2.94 -3.87
N LEU A 68 -18.65 2.56 -3.79
CA LEU A 68 -17.54 3.28 -4.40
C LEU A 68 -17.70 3.41 -5.92
N ARG A 69 -18.11 2.34 -6.63
CA ARG A 69 -18.44 2.39 -8.07
C ARG A 69 -19.56 3.38 -8.34
N ARG A 70 -20.63 3.35 -7.54
CA ARG A 70 -21.79 4.24 -7.68
C ARG A 70 -21.39 5.71 -7.50
N GLN A 71 -20.68 6.03 -6.42
CA GLN A 71 -20.21 7.39 -6.15
C GLN A 71 -19.24 7.88 -7.23
N THR A 72 -18.36 7.00 -7.72
CA THR A 72 -17.43 7.33 -8.80
C THR A 72 -18.17 7.78 -10.06
N LYS A 73 -19.20 7.04 -10.49
CA LYS A 73 -20.01 7.41 -11.67
C LYS A 73 -20.72 8.75 -11.47
N ILE A 74 -21.32 8.97 -10.30
CA ILE A 74 -22.04 10.23 -10.00
C ILE A 74 -21.10 11.42 -10.01
N LEU A 75 -19.95 11.34 -9.31
CA LEU A 75 -18.97 12.43 -9.23
C LEU A 75 -18.41 12.74 -10.62
N THR A 76 -18.06 11.71 -11.38
CA THR A 76 -17.50 11.84 -12.73
C THR A 76 -18.44 12.58 -13.69
N LEU A 77 -19.73 12.19 -13.72
CA LEU A 77 -20.73 12.84 -14.55
C LEU A 77 -21.05 14.26 -14.07
N SER A 78 -21.14 14.47 -12.75
CA SER A 78 -21.42 15.78 -12.16
C SER A 78 -20.34 16.82 -12.47
N LEU A 79 -19.09 16.36 -12.65
CA LEU A 79 -17.95 17.20 -13.02
C LEU A 79 -17.76 17.34 -14.54
N ASN A 80 -18.66 16.79 -15.35
CA ASN A 80 -18.60 16.83 -16.82
C ASN A 80 -17.27 16.32 -17.39
N VAL A 81 -16.71 15.26 -16.78
CA VAL A 81 -15.44 14.68 -17.23
C VAL A 81 -15.60 14.07 -18.63
N ILE A 82 -14.62 14.29 -19.50
CA ILE A 82 -14.42 13.54 -20.74
C ILE A 82 -12.96 13.08 -20.78
N GLY A 83 -12.73 11.77 -20.86
CA GLY A 83 -11.40 11.16 -20.78
C GLY A 83 -11.21 10.36 -19.49
N LEU A 84 -10.16 10.69 -18.73
CA LEU A 84 -9.79 10.01 -17.47
C LEU A 84 -10.17 10.86 -16.25
N VAL A 85 -10.56 10.17 -15.20
CA VAL A 85 -10.67 10.71 -13.85
C VAL A 85 -10.09 9.72 -12.86
N ASN A 86 -9.46 10.25 -11.82
CA ASN A 86 -9.06 9.52 -10.63
C ASN A 86 -9.81 10.09 -9.44
N ILE A 87 -10.32 9.23 -8.57
CA ILE A 87 -11.00 9.63 -7.34
C ILE A 87 -10.38 8.88 -6.18
N GLN A 88 -10.00 9.62 -5.14
CA GLN A 88 -9.47 9.07 -3.91
C GLN A 88 -10.55 9.09 -2.83
N PHE A 89 -10.73 7.95 -2.17
CA PHE A 89 -11.66 7.77 -1.07
C PHE A 89 -10.92 7.28 0.17
N ALA A 90 -11.50 7.51 1.34
CA ALA A 90 -11.15 6.82 2.57
C ALA A 90 -12.36 6.03 3.08
N VAL A 91 -12.15 4.79 3.46
CA VAL A 91 -13.18 3.91 4.03
C VAL A 91 -12.86 3.67 5.50
N ARG A 92 -13.80 4.01 6.38
CA ARG A 92 -13.64 3.81 7.82
C ARG A 92 -14.97 3.39 8.44
N ASP A 93 -14.95 2.33 9.23
CA ASP A 93 -16.13 1.85 9.98
C ASP A 93 -17.38 1.64 9.08
N GLY A 94 -17.16 1.24 7.82
CA GLY A 94 -18.22 1.06 6.81
C GLY A 94 -18.69 2.34 6.11
N GLU A 95 -18.15 3.51 6.47
CA GLU A 95 -18.44 4.78 5.84
C GLU A 95 -17.40 5.16 4.79
N ILE A 96 -17.86 5.72 3.66
CA ILE A 96 -17.02 6.19 2.55
C ILE A 96 -16.93 7.71 2.59
N TYR A 97 -15.70 8.20 2.60
CA TYR A 97 -15.36 9.62 2.55
C TYR A 97 -14.65 9.93 1.23
N VAL A 98 -15.06 11.00 0.54
CA VAL A 98 -14.36 11.48 -0.67
C VAL A 98 -13.21 12.38 -0.23
N LEU A 99 -11.98 12.06 -0.64
CA LEU A 99 -10.80 12.86 -0.34
C LEU A 99 -10.58 13.93 -1.42
N GLU A 100 -10.42 13.50 -2.66
CA GLU A 100 -10.26 14.39 -3.81
C GLU A 100 -10.71 13.74 -5.12
N VAL A 101 -11.00 14.58 -6.11
CA VAL A 101 -11.26 14.17 -7.50
C VAL A 101 -10.24 14.85 -8.41
N ASN A 102 -9.53 14.04 -9.18
CA ASN A 102 -8.56 14.46 -10.18
C ASN A 102 -9.15 14.22 -11.58
N PRO A 103 -9.77 15.22 -12.24
CA PRO A 103 -10.36 15.09 -13.58
C PRO A 103 -9.28 15.09 -14.68
N ARG A 104 -8.32 14.17 -14.56
CA ARG A 104 -7.16 13.98 -15.42
C ARG A 104 -6.64 12.56 -15.25
N ALA A 105 -5.66 12.19 -16.07
CA ALA A 105 -4.90 10.97 -15.82
C ALA A 105 -4.14 11.05 -14.48
N ALA A 106 -4.22 9.99 -13.68
CA ALA A 106 -3.40 9.78 -12.50
C ALA A 106 -2.17 8.93 -12.81
N ARG A 107 -1.23 8.90 -11.86
CA ARG A 107 0.01 8.11 -11.94
C ARG A 107 -0.26 6.59 -11.95
N THR A 108 -1.42 6.16 -11.45
CA THR A 108 -1.88 4.77 -11.36
C THR A 108 -2.38 4.19 -12.69
N VAL A 109 -2.71 5.04 -13.67
CA VAL A 109 -3.27 4.61 -14.96
C VAL A 109 -2.42 3.55 -15.68
N PRO A 110 -1.07 3.63 -15.74
CA PRO A 110 -0.24 2.58 -16.31
C PRO A 110 -0.34 1.25 -15.55
N PHE A 111 -0.31 1.28 -14.21
CA PHE A 111 -0.47 0.08 -13.37
C PHE A 111 -1.83 -0.58 -13.63
N VAL A 112 -2.93 0.18 -13.55
CA VAL A 112 -4.28 -0.34 -13.81
C VAL A 112 -4.38 -0.90 -15.23
N SER A 113 -3.80 -0.22 -16.22
CA SER A 113 -3.83 -0.68 -17.61
C SER A 113 -3.08 -2.01 -17.79
N LYS A 114 -2.01 -2.24 -17.03
CA LYS A 114 -1.24 -3.48 -17.05
C LYS A 114 -1.96 -4.61 -16.33
N ALA A 115 -2.56 -4.33 -15.17
CA ALA A 115 -3.32 -5.30 -14.39
C ALA A 115 -4.56 -5.81 -15.16
N THR A 116 -5.28 -4.90 -15.82
CA THR A 116 -6.60 -5.17 -16.45
C THR A 116 -6.55 -5.47 -17.95
N ALA A 117 -5.36 -5.50 -18.55
CA ALA A 117 -5.17 -5.58 -20.00
C ALA A 117 -5.85 -4.45 -20.81
N ARG A 118 -6.34 -3.40 -20.16
CA ARG A 118 -7.09 -2.32 -20.79
C ARG A 118 -6.22 -1.07 -20.96
N PRO A 119 -5.94 -0.59 -22.19
CA PRO A 119 -5.11 0.59 -22.39
C PRO A 119 -5.90 1.88 -22.11
N LEU A 120 -6.14 2.19 -20.83
CA LEU A 120 -7.02 3.27 -20.37
C LEU A 120 -6.68 4.62 -21.02
N ALA A 121 -5.41 4.99 -21.07
CA ALA A 121 -4.97 6.25 -21.68
C ALA A 121 -5.33 6.35 -23.18
N LYS A 122 -5.26 5.25 -23.93
CA LYS A 122 -5.65 5.22 -25.36
C LYS A 122 -7.15 5.38 -25.52
N ILE A 123 -7.93 4.73 -24.66
CA ILE A 123 -9.39 4.78 -24.68
C ILE A 123 -9.89 6.19 -24.34
N ALA A 124 -9.30 6.77 -23.29
CA ALA A 124 -9.60 8.13 -22.86
C ALA A 124 -9.27 9.18 -23.94
N ALA A 125 -8.11 9.05 -24.59
CA ALA A 125 -7.73 9.93 -25.69
C ALA A 125 -8.74 9.91 -26.84
N ARG A 126 -9.28 8.73 -27.17
CA ARG A 126 -10.34 8.56 -28.17
C ARG A 126 -11.67 9.18 -27.73
N CYS A 127 -12.02 9.06 -26.45
CA CYS A 127 -13.20 9.74 -25.87
C CYS A 127 -13.08 11.26 -26.03
N MET A 128 -11.90 11.83 -25.72
CA MET A 128 -11.65 13.27 -25.82
C MET A 128 -11.75 13.82 -27.26
N VAL A 129 -11.59 12.98 -28.28
CA VAL A 129 -11.77 13.37 -29.69
C VAL A 129 -13.13 12.93 -30.28
N GLY A 130 -14.07 12.52 -29.42
CA GLY A 130 -15.47 12.26 -29.79
C GLY A 130 -15.81 10.81 -30.12
N GLN A 131 -14.93 9.84 -29.87
CA GLN A 131 -15.26 8.42 -30.02
C GLN A 131 -15.74 7.84 -28.68
N SER A 132 -17.03 7.48 -28.59
CA SER A 132 -17.64 7.02 -27.34
C SER A 132 -17.05 5.70 -26.82
N LEU A 133 -17.27 5.39 -25.53
CA LEU A 133 -16.82 4.13 -24.94
C LEU A 133 -17.45 2.93 -25.65
N ALA A 134 -18.74 3.03 -26.00
CA ALA A 134 -19.46 2.00 -26.76
C ALA A 134 -18.85 1.77 -28.15
N GLN A 135 -18.49 2.83 -28.89
CA GLN A 135 -17.81 2.72 -30.19
C GLN A 135 -16.42 2.06 -30.10
N GLN A 136 -15.83 2.07 -28.91
CA GLN A 136 -14.55 1.42 -28.63
C GLN A 136 -14.71 0.01 -28.05
N GLY A 137 -15.94 -0.48 -27.85
CA GLY A 137 -16.22 -1.78 -27.23
C GLY A 137 -15.97 -1.82 -25.72
N VAL A 138 -15.94 -0.67 -25.05
CA VAL A 138 -15.66 -0.54 -23.61
C VAL A 138 -16.98 -0.36 -22.87
N VAL A 139 -17.54 -1.47 -22.37
CA VAL A 139 -18.91 -1.47 -21.79
C VAL A 139 -18.96 -1.76 -20.28
N GLN A 140 -17.95 -2.44 -19.74
CA GLN A 140 -17.94 -2.87 -18.34
C GLN A 140 -16.55 -2.81 -17.72
N GLU A 141 -16.48 -2.80 -16.40
CA GLU A 141 -15.24 -2.98 -15.64
C GLU A 141 -14.60 -4.35 -15.92
N ILE A 142 -13.28 -4.43 -15.83
CA ILE A 142 -12.54 -5.71 -15.86
C ILE A 142 -11.97 -5.94 -14.47
N VAL A 143 -12.35 -7.06 -13.86
CA VAL A 143 -11.75 -7.54 -12.61
C VAL A 143 -10.87 -8.75 -12.96
N PRO A 144 -9.53 -8.63 -12.90
CA PRO A 144 -8.63 -9.74 -13.25
C PRO A 144 -8.77 -10.94 -12.30
N PRO A 145 -8.55 -12.18 -12.77
CA PRO A 145 -8.62 -13.40 -11.95
C PRO A 145 -7.31 -13.65 -11.16
N TYR A 146 -6.55 -12.60 -10.87
CA TYR A 146 -5.26 -12.62 -10.19
C TYR A 146 -5.06 -11.29 -9.46
N PHE A 147 -4.19 -11.27 -8.45
CA PHE A 147 -3.80 -10.06 -7.74
C PHE A 147 -2.63 -9.37 -8.43
N SER A 148 -2.73 -8.05 -8.55
CA SER A 148 -1.64 -7.15 -8.92
C SER A 148 -1.38 -6.21 -7.76
N VAL A 149 -0.14 -6.15 -7.29
CA VAL A 149 0.29 -5.25 -6.22
C VAL A 149 1.30 -4.26 -6.78
N LYS A 150 1.07 -2.98 -6.55
CA LYS A 150 2.04 -1.91 -6.78
C LYS A 150 2.75 -1.62 -5.47
N GLU A 151 4.08 -1.53 -5.49
CA GLU A 151 4.89 -1.09 -4.34
C GLU A 151 5.80 0.08 -4.75
N ALA A 152 6.07 0.99 -3.82
CA ALA A 152 6.84 2.21 -4.04
C ALA A 152 8.35 1.98 -3.83
N VAL A 153 9.18 2.64 -4.66
CA VAL A 153 10.64 2.62 -4.55
C VAL A 153 11.14 3.98 -4.07
N PHE A 154 11.86 3.95 -2.95
CA PHE A 154 12.26 5.16 -2.24
C PHE A 154 13.75 5.52 -2.42
N PRO A 155 14.09 6.81 -2.54
CA PRO A 155 15.47 7.26 -2.68
C PRO A 155 16.19 7.45 -1.34
N PHE A 156 15.66 6.97 -0.21
CA PHE A 156 16.18 7.29 1.12
C PHE A 156 17.67 6.96 1.29
N ALA A 157 18.15 5.87 0.69
CA ALA A 157 19.56 5.47 0.72
C ALA A 157 20.50 6.52 0.08
N LYS A 158 19.98 7.39 -0.80
CA LYS A 158 20.72 8.51 -1.39
C LYS A 158 20.80 9.74 -0.47
N PHE A 159 19.97 9.80 0.57
CA PHE A 159 19.82 10.96 1.45
C PHE A 159 19.84 10.56 2.94
N PRO A 160 20.99 10.11 3.48
CA PRO A 160 21.09 9.58 4.85
C PRO A 160 20.73 10.60 5.96
N GLY A 161 20.72 11.90 5.63
CA GLY A 161 20.30 12.98 6.52
C GLY A 161 18.79 13.15 6.65
N VAL A 162 17.97 12.39 5.91
CA VAL A 162 16.50 12.46 5.90
C VAL A 162 15.92 11.36 6.79
N ASP A 163 14.74 11.59 7.38
CA ASP A 163 13.99 10.56 8.10
C ASP A 163 13.22 9.68 7.09
N PRO A 164 13.53 8.37 6.99
CA PRO A 164 12.85 7.47 6.07
C PRO A 164 11.50 7.01 6.65
N VAL A 165 10.59 7.97 6.79
CA VAL A 165 9.22 7.76 7.28
C VAL A 165 8.21 8.20 6.24
N LEU A 166 7.13 7.44 6.12
CA LEU A 166 6.01 7.77 5.25
C LEU A 166 5.14 8.86 5.88
N GLY A 167 4.39 9.57 5.05
CA GLY A 167 3.51 10.65 5.50
C GLY A 167 2.68 11.22 4.35
N PRO A 168 2.03 12.37 4.55
CA PRO A 168 1.07 12.93 3.59
C PRO A 168 1.73 13.59 2.37
N GLU A 169 3.06 13.67 2.32
CA GLU A 169 3.82 14.15 1.18
C GLU A 169 4.58 12.99 0.53
N MET A 170 4.43 12.84 -0.79
CA MET A 170 5.11 11.84 -1.61
C MET A 170 6.64 12.01 -1.60
N LYS A 171 7.36 10.92 -1.40
CA LYS A 171 8.83 10.87 -1.42
C LYS A 171 9.39 9.79 -2.35
N SER A 172 8.56 8.85 -2.81
CA SER A 172 8.95 7.80 -3.74
C SER A 172 9.35 8.38 -5.11
N THR A 173 10.24 7.68 -5.80
CA THR A 173 10.74 8.08 -7.13
C THR A 173 10.33 7.12 -8.24
N GLY A 174 9.84 5.94 -7.88
CA GLY A 174 9.44 4.90 -8.80
C GLY A 174 8.51 3.90 -8.13
N GLU A 175 8.09 2.91 -8.90
CA GLU A 175 7.18 1.86 -8.47
C GLU A 175 7.52 0.55 -9.18
N VAL A 176 7.18 -0.56 -8.54
CA VAL A 176 7.28 -1.92 -9.06
C VAL A 176 5.92 -2.60 -8.98
N MET A 177 5.73 -3.67 -9.77
CA MET A 177 4.47 -4.40 -9.83
C MET A 177 4.72 -5.90 -9.63
N GLY A 178 4.13 -6.47 -8.59
CA GLY A 178 4.05 -7.90 -8.36
C GLY A 178 2.71 -8.49 -8.80
N VAL A 179 2.71 -9.71 -9.33
CA VAL A 179 1.48 -10.42 -9.75
C VAL A 179 1.47 -11.85 -9.22
N GLY A 180 0.37 -12.25 -8.62
CA GLY A 180 0.19 -13.58 -8.03
C GLY A 180 -1.27 -14.05 -8.04
N GLU A 181 -1.46 -15.34 -7.80
CA GLU A 181 -2.79 -15.94 -7.61
C GLU A 181 -3.40 -15.52 -6.27
N THR A 182 -2.56 -15.23 -5.29
CA THR A 182 -2.94 -14.71 -3.98
C THR A 182 -2.38 -13.30 -3.76
N PHE A 183 -3.01 -12.56 -2.85
CA PHE A 183 -2.48 -11.27 -2.40
C PHE A 183 -1.06 -11.40 -1.85
N GLY A 184 -0.80 -12.42 -1.01
CA GLY A 184 0.52 -12.67 -0.44
C GLY A 184 1.59 -12.90 -1.51
N GLU A 185 1.30 -13.67 -2.56
CA GLU A 185 2.25 -13.92 -3.64
C GLU A 185 2.53 -12.63 -4.44
N ALA A 186 1.49 -11.86 -4.75
CA ALA A 186 1.63 -10.59 -5.46
C ALA A 186 2.44 -9.57 -4.64
N TYR A 187 2.14 -9.45 -3.33
CA TYR A 187 2.85 -8.57 -2.42
C TYR A 187 4.32 -8.99 -2.25
N TYR A 188 4.58 -10.29 -2.07
CA TYR A 188 5.95 -10.82 -2.00
C TYR A 188 6.79 -10.43 -3.22
N LYS A 189 6.25 -10.62 -4.43
CA LYS A 189 6.94 -10.27 -5.68
C LYS A 189 7.17 -8.76 -5.82
N ALA A 190 6.20 -7.94 -5.41
CA ALA A 190 6.36 -6.49 -5.42
C ALA A 190 7.46 -6.05 -4.43
N GLN A 191 7.45 -6.63 -3.22
CA GLN A 191 8.41 -6.34 -2.16
C GLN A 191 9.84 -6.73 -2.57
N LEU A 192 10.03 -7.91 -3.16
CA LEU A 192 11.33 -8.39 -3.65
C LEU A 192 12.02 -7.39 -4.60
N GLU A 193 11.25 -6.77 -5.50
CA GLU A 193 11.77 -5.83 -6.49
C GLU A 193 12.06 -4.42 -5.91
N THR A 194 11.67 -4.15 -4.66
CA THR A 194 12.06 -2.90 -3.97
C THR A 194 13.47 -2.93 -3.38
N GLY A 195 14.10 -4.12 -3.34
CA GLY A 195 15.39 -4.33 -2.69
C GLY A 195 15.31 -4.41 -1.17
N SER A 196 14.13 -4.68 -0.61
CA SER A 196 13.89 -4.92 0.82
C SER A 196 13.24 -6.28 1.03
N ASP A 197 14.05 -7.33 0.99
CA ASP A 197 13.58 -8.72 1.05
C ASP A 197 12.93 -9.04 2.41
N ILE A 198 11.84 -9.79 2.38
CA ILE A 198 11.24 -10.31 3.62
C ILE A 198 12.09 -11.50 4.08
N PRO A 199 12.75 -11.42 5.25
CA PRO A 199 13.55 -12.54 5.76
C PRO A 199 12.67 -13.77 6.00
N SER A 200 13.23 -14.98 5.84
CA SER A 200 12.49 -16.24 6.03
C SER A 200 12.42 -16.73 7.47
N ALA A 201 13.32 -16.24 8.33
CA ALA A 201 13.41 -16.47 9.76
C ALA A 201 14.43 -15.48 10.33
N GLY A 202 14.56 -15.37 11.66
CA GLY A 202 15.62 -14.59 12.27
C GLY A 202 15.23 -13.86 13.55
N HIS A 203 15.69 -12.63 13.70
CA HIS A 203 15.43 -11.79 14.86
C HIS A 203 14.57 -10.59 14.47
N ALA A 204 13.36 -10.51 15.02
CA ALA A 204 12.42 -9.41 14.75
C ALA A 204 12.39 -8.41 15.93
N LEU A 205 12.62 -7.13 15.64
CA LEU A 205 12.39 -6.04 16.59
C LEU A 205 11.01 -5.43 16.37
N ILE A 206 10.17 -5.41 17.41
CA ILE A 206 8.84 -4.79 17.40
C ILE A 206 8.83 -3.60 18.34
N SER A 207 8.69 -2.39 17.80
CA SER A 207 8.62 -1.15 18.57
C SER A 207 7.52 -0.25 18.03
N VAL A 208 6.32 -0.41 18.59
CA VAL A 208 5.11 0.25 18.09
C VAL A 208 4.58 1.34 19.04
N ARG A 209 3.68 2.19 18.52
CA ARG A 209 2.96 3.20 19.32
C ARG A 209 1.91 2.51 20.20
N THR A 210 1.52 3.15 21.30
CA THR A 210 0.60 2.54 22.28
C THR A 210 -0.71 2.05 21.66
N LYS A 211 -1.30 2.79 20.71
CA LYS A 211 -2.56 2.38 20.06
C LYS A 211 -2.43 1.09 19.23
N ASP A 212 -1.22 0.80 18.76
CA ASP A 212 -0.91 -0.34 17.89
C ASP A 212 -0.53 -1.61 18.69
N GLN A 213 -0.35 -1.50 20.01
CA GLN A 213 0.12 -2.61 20.86
C GLN A 213 -0.85 -3.78 20.92
N ALA A 214 -2.17 -3.53 20.86
CA ALA A 214 -3.17 -4.59 20.83
C ALA A 214 -3.17 -5.31 19.48
N GLU A 215 -3.07 -4.55 18.39
CA GLU A 215 -3.17 -5.10 17.04
C GLU A 215 -1.90 -5.84 16.60
N VAL A 216 -0.71 -5.38 17.06
CA VAL A 216 0.56 -6.02 16.72
C VAL A 216 0.71 -7.43 17.29
N VAL A 217 -0.13 -7.82 18.28
CA VAL A 217 -0.10 -9.16 18.88
C VAL A 217 -0.24 -10.25 17.82
N GLY A 218 -1.17 -10.11 16.88
CA GLY A 218 -1.39 -11.09 15.82
C GLY A 218 -0.16 -11.24 14.91
N ILE A 219 0.52 -10.12 14.61
CA ILE A 219 1.75 -10.11 13.82
C ILE A 219 2.88 -10.80 14.58
N ALA A 220 3.03 -10.50 15.87
CA ALA A 220 4.06 -11.11 16.72
C ALA A 220 3.86 -12.63 16.87
N GLN A 221 2.61 -13.09 17.05
CA GLN A 221 2.28 -14.52 17.12
C GLN A 221 2.61 -15.25 15.81
N TYR A 222 2.33 -14.62 14.67
CA TYR A 222 2.69 -15.15 13.36
C TYR A 222 4.21 -15.28 13.22
N LEU A 223 4.97 -14.23 13.55
CA LEU A 223 6.42 -14.23 13.46
C LEU A 223 7.06 -15.30 14.36
N ASP A 224 6.63 -15.40 15.63
CA ASP A 224 7.10 -16.42 16.57
C ASP A 224 6.88 -17.85 16.05
N SER A 225 5.68 -18.11 15.50
CA SER A 225 5.32 -19.40 14.92
C SER A 225 6.10 -19.74 13.64
N ASN A 226 6.72 -18.74 13.01
CA ASN A 226 7.43 -18.87 11.74
C ASN A 226 8.95 -18.72 11.85
N GLY A 227 9.50 -18.90 13.06
CA GLY A 227 10.95 -18.98 13.25
C GLY A 227 11.63 -17.64 13.51
N PHE A 228 10.87 -16.61 13.86
CA PHE A 228 11.44 -15.38 14.37
C PHE A 228 11.50 -15.40 15.89
N SER A 229 12.66 -15.07 16.44
CA SER A 229 12.76 -14.68 17.84
C SER A 229 12.42 -13.20 17.99
N LEU A 230 11.60 -12.91 19.01
CA LEU A 230 11.03 -11.58 19.17
C LEU A 230 11.85 -10.74 20.15
N ALA A 231 12.07 -9.49 19.79
CA ALA A 231 12.60 -8.45 20.65
C ALA A 231 11.68 -7.23 20.61
N ALA A 232 11.47 -6.55 21.73
CA ALA A 232 10.56 -5.40 21.75
C ALA A 232 10.96 -4.35 22.77
N THR A 233 10.55 -3.09 22.52
CA THR A 233 10.68 -2.00 23.49
C THR A 233 9.67 -2.15 24.62
N GLU A 234 9.98 -1.63 25.81
CA GLU A 234 9.28 -1.90 27.08
C GLU A 234 7.75 -2.03 26.97
N GLY A 235 7.05 -0.99 26.52
CA GLY A 235 5.59 -1.03 26.42
C GLY A 235 5.07 -2.11 25.46
N THR A 236 5.77 -2.36 24.37
CA THR A 236 5.41 -3.41 23.40
C THR A 236 5.74 -4.79 23.99
N ALA A 237 6.89 -4.94 24.65
CA ALA A 237 7.29 -6.18 25.31
C ALA A 237 6.26 -6.60 26.37
N LEU A 238 5.78 -5.67 27.19
CA LEU A 238 4.73 -5.93 28.18
C LEU A 238 3.44 -6.44 27.54
N ALA A 239 2.98 -5.81 26.45
CA ALA A 239 1.77 -6.23 25.74
C ALA A 239 1.92 -7.64 25.15
N LEU A 240 3.07 -7.96 24.57
CA LEU A 240 3.34 -9.28 23.97
C LEU A 240 3.55 -10.37 25.04
N SER A 241 4.25 -10.07 26.14
CA SER A 241 4.43 -11.03 27.24
C SER A 241 3.11 -11.31 27.98
N ALA A 242 2.17 -10.36 28.03
CA ALA A 242 0.85 -10.57 28.63
C ALA A 242 0.02 -11.65 27.91
N VAL A 243 0.29 -11.91 26.63
CA VAL A 243 -0.34 -13.00 25.85
C VAL A 243 0.53 -14.26 25.76
N GLY A 244 1.62 -14.32 26.53
CA GLY A 244 2.46 -15.51 26.67
C GLY A 244 3.60 -15.64 25.65
N LEU A 245 3.88 -14.61 24.85
CA LEU A 245 5.00 -14.64 23.90
C LEU A 245 6.35 -14.43 24.62
N ALA A 246 7.35 -15.21 24.21
CA ALA A 246 8.73 -15.06 24.67
C ALA A 246 9.39 -13.89 23.93
N VAL A 247 9.53 -12.74 24.61
CA VAL A 247 10.06 -11.51 24.01
C VAL A 247 11.26 -11.00 24.79
N ARG A 248 12.36 -10.73 24.07
CA ARG A 248 13.55 -10.08 24.62
C ARG A 248 13.30 -8.58 24.77
N LEU A 249 13.35 -8.07 25.99
CA LEU A 249 13.29 -6.63 26.25
C LEU A 249 14.50 -5.90 25.63
N VAL A 250 14.24 -4.83 24.89
CA VAL A 250 15.25 -3.95 24.31
C VAL A 250 14.99 -2.52 24.78
N HIS A 251 15.99 -1.93 25.41
CA HIS A 251 15.93 -0.54 25.87
C HIS A 251 15.97 0.44 24.70
N LYS A 252 15.18 1.51 24.80
CA LYS A 252 15.37 2.71 23.95
C LYS A 252 16.65 3.44 24.35
N VAL A 253 17.02 4.42 23.54
CA VAL A 253 18.24 5.24 23.71
C VAL A 253 18.32 5.86 25.11
N ASN A 254 17.18 6.29 25.66
CA ASN A 254 17.11 6.95 26.96
C ASN A 254 16.93 5.99 28.16
N GLU A 255 16.88 4.67 27.93
CA GLU A 255 16.48 3.68 28.94
C GLU A 255 17.64 2.79 29.44
N GLY A 256 18.76 2.69 28.72
CA GLY A 256 19.92 1.90 29.17
C GLY A 256 20.91 1.56 28.06
N VAL A 257 21.96 0.77 28.38
CA VAL A 257 22.97 0.28 27.43
C VAL A 257 23.16 -1.25 27.65
N PRO A 258 23.22 -2.09 26.59
CA PRO A 258 23.05 -1.74 25.18
C PRO A 258 21.59 -1.44 24.81
N HIS A 259 21.38 -0.34 24.07
CA HIS A 259 20.06 0.07 23.58
C HIS A 259 19.81 -0.38 22.13
N VAL A 260 18.59 -0.16 21.65
CA VAL A 260 18.12 -0.51 20.31
C VAL A 260 19.11 -0.15 19.18
N LEU A 261 19.71 1.04 19.22
CA LEU A 261 20.61 1.49 18.15
C LEU A 261 21.94 0.70 18.12
N ASP A 262 22.41 0.21 19.27
CA ASP A 262 23.65 -0.58 19.34
C ASP A 262 23.41 -1.96 18.77
N ARG A 263 22.25 -2.53 19.08
CA ARG A 263 21.84 -3.84 18.57
C ARG A 263 21.63 -3.84 17.06
N ILE A 264 21.03 -2.78 16.50
CA ILE A 264 20.93 -2.61 15.04
C ILE A 264 22.33 -2.52 14.42
N ARG A 265 23.24 -1.74 15.00
CA ARG A 265 24.63 -1.62 14.49
C ARG A 265 25.38 -2.96 14.53
N ASN A 266 25.07 -3.80 15.49
CA ASN A 266 25.62 -5.14 15.63
C ASN A 266 24.92 -6.19 14.74
N ASN A 267 24.01 -5.75 13.85
CA ASN A 267 23.23 -6.61 12.97
C ASN A 267 22.46 -7.71 13.73
N GLU A 268 21.89 -7.36 14.89
CA GLU A 268 21.11 -8.31 15.71
C GLU A 268 19.68 -8.53 15.21
N PHE A 269 19.22 -7.81 14.18
CA PHE A 269 17.85 -7.86 13.70
C PHE A 269 17.81 -8.01 12.19
N ASP A 270 16.93 -8.88 11.72
CA ASP A 270 16.65 -9.13 10.30
C ASP A 270 15.37 -8.40 9.85
N LEU A 271 14.46 -8.15 10.81
CA LEU A 271 13.18 -7.49 10.58
C LEU A 271 12.90 -6.45 11.68
N ILE A 272 12.43 -5.26 11.30
CA ILE A 272 12.04 -4.21 12.24
C ILE A 272 10.62 -3.72 11.94
N ILE A 273 9.71 -3.83 12.90
CA ILE A 273 8.38 -3.20 12.84
C ILE A 273 8.42 -1.97 13.74
N ASN A 274 8.37 -0.78 13.14
CA ASN A 274 8.45 0.49 13.86
C ASN A 274 7.40 1.49 13.42
N THR A 275 6.28 1.53 14.14
CA THR A 275 5.24 2.55 13.97
C THR A 275 5.49 3.73 14.90
N THR A 276 5.32 4.96 14.42
CA THR A 276 5.50 6.17 15.24
C THR A 276 4.21 6.90 15.57
N ALA A 277 4.14 7.45 16.78
CA ALA A 277 3.16 8.45 17.16
C ALA A 277 3.71 9.86 16.96
N SER A 278 2.82 10.84 16.76
CA SER A 278 3.12 12.26 16.51
C SER A 278 3.83 13.02 17.67
N ARG A 279 4.30 12.33 18.72
CA ARG A 279 4.92 12.97 19.90
C ARG A 279 6.40 13.29 19.65
N PRO A 280 6.90 14.51 19.99
CA PRO A 280 8.25 14.96 19.62
C PRO A 280 9.41 14.06 20.07
N ASN A 281 9.37 13.52 21.30
CA ASN A 281 10.45 12.67 21.81
C ASN A 281 10.41 11.26 21.19
N SER A 282 9.21 10.72 20.92
CA SER A 282 9.04 9.44 20.24
C SER A 282 9.51 9.48 18.78
N HIS A 283 9.44 10.66 18.15
CA HIS A 283 9.94 10.88 16.79
C HIS A 283 11.45 10.75 16.68
N LYS A 284 12.24 11.32 17.61
CA LYS A 284 13.71 11.30 17.53
C LYS A 284 14.28 9.89 17.63
N ASP A 285 13.84 9.13 18.63
CA ASP A 285 14.33 7.76 18.85
C ASP A 285 13.96 6.86 17.65
N SER A 286 12.73 6.99 17.15
CA SER A 286 12.24 6.17 16.04
C SER A 286 12.87 6.57 14.70
N LEU A 287 13.15 7.86 14.49
CA LEU A 287 13.95 8.34 13.36
C LEU A 287 15.32 7.66 13.35
N SER A 288 15.99 7.56 14.52
CA SER A 288 17.28 6.89 14.63
C SER A 288 17.18 5.39 14.33
N ILE A 289 16.11 4.71 14.78
CA ILE A 289 15.86 3.30 14.46
C ILE A 289 15.74 3.09 12.95
N ARG A 290 14.85 3.84 12.27
CA ARG A 290 14.62 3.66 10.83
C ARG A 290 15.83 4.02 9.99
N ARG A 291 16.57 5.08 10.36
CA ARG A 291 17.82 5.43 9.66
C ARG A 291 18.86 4.32 9.77
N LEU A 292 19.06 3.76 10.96
CA LEU A 292 20.01 2.67 11.13
C LEU A 292 19.53 1.40 10.42
N ALA A 293 18.24 1.09 10.46
CA ALA A 293 17.66 -0.03 9.71
C ALA A 293 18.01 0.09 8.22
N LEU A 294 17.73 1.26 7.62
CA LEU A 294 18.06 1.55 6.23
C LEU A 294 19.58 1.46 5.95
N MET A 295 20.42 2.05 6.80
CA MET A 295 21.88 2.04 6.61
C MET A 295 22.51 0.64 6.74
N HIS A 296 21.89 -0.23 7.52
CA HIS A 296 22.34 -1.60 7.75
C HIS A 296 21.59 -2.62 6.86
N ASN A 297 20.79 -2.16 5.89
CA ASN A 297 19.96 -2.99 5.01
C ASN A 297 19.07 -4.00 5.79
N VAL A 298 18.53 -3.57 6.93
CA VAL A 298 17.55 -4.35 7.69
C VAL A 298 16.16 -4.01 7.18
N THR A 299 15.39 -5.02 6.77
CA THR A 299 14.02 -4.84 6.30
C THR A 299 13.15 -4.27 7.42
N TYR A 300 12.39 -3.22 7.12
CA TYR A 300 11.57 -2.55 8.12
C TYR A 300 10.21 -2.08 7.58
N PHE A 301 9.19 -2.16 8.44
CA PHE A 301 7.84 -1.68 8.15
C PHE A 301 7.46 -0.58 9.13
N THR A 302 6.88 0.50 8.60
CA THR A 302 6.51 1.68 9.40
C THR A 302 5.01 1.77 9.73
N THR A 303 4.22 0.85 9.19
CA THR A 303 2.78 0.68 9.45
C THR A 303 2.49 -0.77 9.85
N LEU A 304 1.44 -0.97 10.64
CA LEU A 304 0.98 -2.34 10.96
C LEU A 304 0.40 -3.05 9.74
N ALA A 305 -0.26 -2.32 8.85
CA ALA A 305 -0.86 -2.87 7.65
C ALA A 305 0.19 -3.45 6.70
N ALA A 306 1.30 -2.72 6.45
CA ALA A 306 2.42 -3.25 5.67
C ALA A 306 3.09 -4.45 6.37
N ALA A 307 3.24 -4.41 7.70
CA ALA A 307 3.76 -5.56 8.44
C ALA A 307 2.85 -6.81 8.35
N ARG A 308 1.52 -6.61 8.28
CA ARG A 308 0.55 -7.69 8.07
C ARG A 308 0.63 -8.24 6.64
N ALA A 309 0.67 -7.37 5.63
CA ALA A 309 0.88 -7.76 4.24
C ALA A 309 2.19 -8.54 4.06
N ALA A 310 3.25 -8.14 4.76
CA ALA A 310 4.52 -8.85 4.80
C ALA A 310 4.40 -10.23 5.45
N CYS A 311 3.53 -10.43 6.45
CA CYS A 311 3.25 -11.75 7.01
C CYS A 311 2.56 -12.66 5.98
N ASP A 312 1.58 -12.14 5.25
CA ASP A 312 0.89 -12.88 4.19
C ASP A 312 1.88 -13.29 3.08
N ALA A 313 2.74 -12.36 2.67
CA ALA A 313 3.82 -12.61 1.73
C ALA A 313 4.86 -13.61 2.25
N HIS A 314 5.24 -13.52 3.52
CA HIS A 314 6.14 -14.48 4.17
C HIS A 314 5.61 -15.91 4.09
N GLY A 315 4.28 -16.09 4.17
CA GLY A 315 3.66 -17.41 4.05
C GLY A 315 3.94 -18.09 2.71
N MET A 316 4.20 -17.30 1.66
CA MET A 316 4.46 -17.76 0.30
C MET A 316 5.95 -18.04 0.03
N LEU A 317 6.87 -17.69 0.94
CA LEU A 317 8.32 -17.92 0.77
C LEU A 317 8.70 -19.40 0.60
N ARG A 318 7.84 -20.31 1.08
CA ARG A 318 8.06 -21.76 0.98
C ARG A 318 7.59 -22.33 -0.37
N GLU A 319 6.88 -21.54 -1.16
CA GLU A 319 6.37 -21.93 -2.47
C GLU A 319 7.35 -21.51 -3.57
N GLU A 320 7.36 -22.24 -4.69
CA GLU A 320 8.16 -21.84 -5.84
C GLU A 320 7.60 -20.55 -6.45
N VAL A 321 8.45 -19.51 -6.53
CA VAL A 321 8.06 -18.25 -7.13
C VAL A 321 7.76 -18.44 -8.61
N THR A 322 6.49 -18.30 -8.99
CA THR A 322 6.08 -18.43 -10.39
C THR A 322 6.37 -17.14 -11.16
N VAL A 323 6.80 -17.27 -12.42
CA VAL A 323 7.00 -16.13 -13.33
C VAL A 323 5.90 -16.08 -14.38
N ASN A 324 5.31 -14.90 -14.55
CA ASN A 324 4.20 -14.70 -15.48
C ASN A 324 4.62 -13.79 -16.64
N ARG A 325 4.30 -14.20 -17.87
CA ARG A 325 4.37 -13.30 -19.03
C ARG A 325 3.12 -12.41 -19.03
N LEU A 326 3.28 -11.11 -19.27
CA LEU A 326 2.16 -10.18 -19.34
C LEU A 326 1.09 -10.63 -20.37
N GLN A 327 1.52 -11.18 -21.51
CA GLN A 327 0.63 -11.70 -22.55
C GLN A 327 -0.16 -12.93 -22.10
N SER A 328 0.38 -13.73 -21.18
CA SER A 328 -0.34 -14.87 -20.60
C SER A 328 -1.39 -14.40 -19.59
N LEU A 329 -1.06 -13.40 -18.77
CA LEU A 329 -2.02 -12.78 -17.85
C LEU A 329 -3.20 -12.15 -18.61
N HIS A 330 -2.92 -11.39 -19.67
CA HIS A 330 -3.96 -10.73 -20.46
C HIS A 330 -4.91 -11.74 -21.13
N ARG A 331 -4.39 -12.85 -21.67
CA ARG A 331 -5.24 -13.92 -22.22
C ARG A 331 -6.15 -14.59 -21.19
N ARG A 332 -5.73 -14.68 -19.92
CA ARG A 332 -6.60 -15.22 -18.86
C ARG A 332 -7.83 -14.36 -18.62
N ILE A 333 -7.72 -13.04 -18.77
CA ILE A 333 -8.87 -12.13 -18.65
C ILE A 333 -9.88 -12.45 -19.75
N ASP A 334 -9.44 -12.59 -21.00
CA ASP A 334 -10.33 -12.87 -22.14
C ASP A 334 -11.07 -14.21 -21.97
N GLN A 335 -10.36 -15.23 -21.49
CA GLN A 335 -10.91 -16.56 -21.19
C GLN A 335 -11.95 -16.52 -20.07
N THR A 336 -11.71 -15.73 -19.02
CA THR A 336 -12.64 -15.60 -17.88
C THR A 336 -13.86 -14.77 -18.27
N ALA A 337 -13.72 -13.81 -19.18
CA ALA A 337 -14.80 -13.00 -19.73
C ALA A 337 -15.69 -13.75 -20.75
N GLY A 338 -15.41 -15.02 -21.03
CA GLY A 338 -16.19 -15.84 -21.98
C GLY A 338 -15.94 -15.50 -23.46
N ASN A 339 -14.94 -14.67 -23.76
CA ASN A 339 -14.54 -14.38 -25.14
C ASN A 339 -13.57 -15.45 -25.62
N VAL A 340 -14.12 -16.56 -26.09
CA VAL A 340 -13.36 -17.53 -26.90
C VAL A 340 -12.88 -16.80 -28.16
N GLU A 341 -11.56 -16.60 -28.29
CA GLU A 341 -10.95 -16.12 -29.53
C GLU A 341 -11.42 -17.00 -30.70
N VAL A 342 -12.12 -16.39 -31.65
CA VAL A 342 -12.27 -16.96 -33.00
C VAL A 342 -10.92 -16.78 -33.68
N VAL A 343 -10.33 -17.91 -34.05
CA VAL A 343 -9.04 -18.10 -34.76
C VAL A 343 -8.85 -17.15 -35.93
#